data_AF-A0A9N9AR62-F1
#
_entry.id   AF-A0A9N9AR62-F1
#
_cell.length_a   1.000
_cell.length_b   1.000
_cell.length_c   1.000
_cell.angle_alpha   90.00
_cell.angle_beta   90.00
_cell.angle_gamma   90.00
#
_symmetry.space_group_name_H-M   'P 1'
#
loop_
_entity.id
_entity.type
_entity.pdbx_description
1 polymer ?
#
loop_
_entity_poly.entity_id
_entity_poly.type
_entity_poly.pdbx_seq_one_letter_code
_entity_poly.pdbx_strand_id
1 'polypeptide(L)'
;MVWNFFKQDWEYPLPNYKVALKEIKDSRYDIVRFLKELNIADENQRNTSKSQKQELFELFSHSSKLHPQSCYLGRYIYTLHGLHDLLEEIKSGKSSDPNIFNTLKLNESNESSTFKCQYL
;
A
#
# COMPACT_ATOMS: atom_id res chain seq x y z
N MET A 1 29.89 4.46 29.29
CA MET A 1 30.52 5.79 29.26
C MET A 1 30.85 6.18 30.67
N VAL A 2 32.03 6.74 30.91
CA VAL A 2 32.44 7.27 32.22
C VAL A 2 32.68 8.76 32.05
N TRP A 3 32.08 9.59 32.89
CA TRP A 3 32.32 11.03 32.87
C TRP A 3 33.68 11.32 33.47
N ASN A 4 34.60 11.86 32.66
CA ASN A 4 35.89 12.31 33.17
C ASN A 4 35.75 13.75 33.66
N PHE A 5 35.61 13.91 34.98
CA PHE A 5 35.42 15.21 35.62
C PHE A 5 36.57 16.20 35.34
N PHE A 6 37.81 15.70 35.21
CA PHE A 6 38.99 16.55 34.99
C PHE A 6 39.08 17.07 33.55
N LYS A 7 38.63 16.28 32.57
CA LYS A 7 38.61 16.69 31.16
C LYS A 7 37.30 17.36 30.73
N GLN A 8 36.28 17.31 31.60
CA GLN A 8 34.90 17.70 31.29
C GLN A 8 34.37 17.03 30.02
N ASP A 9 34.71 15.75 29.83
CA ASP A 9 34.34 14.97 28.65
C ASP A 9 33.97 13.53 29.01
N TRP A 10 33.22 12.86 28.14
CA TRP A 10 32.85 11.45 28.29
C TRP A 10 33.94 10.55 27.72
N GLU A 11 34.54 9.71 28.56
CA GLU A 11 35.49 8.69 28.11
C GLU A 11 34.77 7.35 27.93
N TYR A 12 35.01 6.72 26.78
CA TYR A 12 34.57 5.35 26.52
C TYR A 12 35.68 4.38 26.95
N PRO A 13 35.46 3.55 27.97
CA PRO A 13 36.51 2.68 28.52
C PRO A 13 36.78 1.42 27.67
N LEU A 14 36.26 1.34 26.45
CA LEU A 14 36.44 0.16 25.59
C LEU A 14 37.60 0.42 24.62
N PRO A 15 38.73 -0.31 24.67
CA PRO A 15 39.90 -0.09 23.80
C PRO A 15 39.57 -0.13 22.30
N ASN A 16 38.49 -0.82 21.92
CA ASN A 16 38.13 -1.10 20.53
C ASN A 16 36.95 -0.25 20.01
N TYR A 17 36.45 0.73 20.77
CA TYR A 17 35.27 1.51 20.36
C TYR A 17 35.49 2.28 19.05
N LYS A 18 36.72 2.71 18.75
CA LYS A 18 37.07 3.37 17.49
C LYS A 18 36.86 2.46 16.27
N VAL A 19 37.20 1.18 16.41
CA VAL A 19 36.99 0.16 15.38
C VAL A 19 35.50 -0.10 15.21
N ALA A 20 34.77 -0.32 16.32
CA ALA A 20 33.32 -0.51 16.29
C ALA A 20 32.58 0.69 15.67
N LEU A 21 32.99 1.93 15.97
CA LEU A 21 32.41 3.13 15.37
C LEU A 21 32.67 3.22 13.87
N LYS A 22 33.86 2.80 13.42
CA LYS A 22 34.17 2.73 11.99
C LYS A 22 33.29 1.69 11.29
N GLU A 23 33.17 0.50 11.86
CA GLU A 23 32.31 -0.56 11.32
C GLU A 23 30.85 -0.13 11.24
N ILE A 24 30.30 0.49 12.30
CA ILE A 24 28.93 1.04 12.30
C ILE A 24 28.77 2.12 11.21
N LYS A 25 29.79 2.95 11.00
CA LYS A 25 29.76 3.98 9.95
C LYS A 25 29.80 3.34 8.57
N ASP A 26 30.62 2.32 8.36
CA ASP A 26 30.76 1.62 7.08
C ASP A 26 29.48 0.83 6.75
N SER A 27 28.92 0.07 7.70
CA SER A 27 27.65 -0.66 7.53
C SER A 27 26.46 0.25 7.20
N ARG A 28 26.47 1.51 7.67
CA ARG A 28 25.43 2.49 7.32
C ARG A 28 25.38 2.75 5.82
N TYR A 29 26.53 2.81 5.16
CA TYR A 29 26.58 3.02 3.71
C TYR A 29 26.03 1.81 2.95
N ASP A 30 26.30 0.60 3.44
CA ASP A 30 25.79 -0.64 2.85
C ASP A 30 24.26 -0.73 2.98
N ILE A 31 23.72 -0.38 4.15
CA ILE A 31 22.26 -0.33 4.38
C ILE A 31 21.60 0.69 3.43
N VAL A 32 22.16 1.89 3.32
CA VAL A 32 21.62 2.93 2.43
C VAL A 32 21.65 2.48 0.96
N ARG A 33 22.73 1.81 0.53
CA ARG A 33 22.83 1.26 -0.82
C ARG A 33 21.76 0.19 -1.07
N PHE A 34 21.62 -0.76 -0.14
CA PHE A 34 20.61 -1.82 -0.23
C PHE A 34 19.19 -1.26 -0.31
N LEU A 35 18.84 -0.28 0.53
CA LEU A 35 17.54 0.38 0.50
C LEU A 35 17.26 1.08 -0.85
N LYS A 36 18.28 1.70 -1.44
CA LYS A 36 18.15 2.32 -2.76
C LYS A 36 17.87 1.29 -3.86
N GLU A 37 18.59 0.16 -3.83
CA GLU A 37 18.36 -0.94 -4.78
C GLU A 37 16.97 -1.56 -4.62
N LEU A 38 16.50 -1.74 -3.38
CA LEU A 38 15.13 -2.19 -3.12
C LEU A 38 14.08 -1.24 -3.69
N ASN A 39 14.25 0.08 -3.51
CA ASN A 39 13.33 1.06 -4.08
C ASN A 39 13.31 1.02 -5.61
N ILE A 40 14.46 0.81 -6.25
CA ILE A 40 14.54 0.67 -7.72
C ILE A 40 13.84 -0.62 -8.17
N ALA A 41 14.04 -1.73 -7.46
CA ALA A 41 13.38 -2.99 -7.76
C ALA A 41 11.86 -2.89 -7.62
N ASP A 42 11.37 -2.26 -6.56
CA ASP A 42 9.94 -2.02 -6.32
C ASP A 42 9.33 -1.12 -7.41
N GLU A 43 10.01 -0.02 -7.75
CA GLU A 43 9.57 0.88 -8.82
C GLU A 43 9.55 0.17 -10.20
N ASN A 44 10.56 -0.64 -10.49
CA ASN A 44 10.59 -1.45 -11.72
C ASN A 44 9.47 -2.50 -11.73
N GLN A 45 9.18 -3.15 -10.60
CA GLN A 45 8.07 -4.11 -10.48
C GLN A 45 6.72 -3.41 -10.67
N ARG A 46 6.56 -2.21 -10.12
CA ARG A 46 5.36 -1.39 -10.30
C ARG A 46 5.18 -0.95 -11.75
N ASN A 47 6.26 -0.52 -12.40
CA ASN A 47 6.23 -0.08 -13.80
C ASN A 47 5.97 -1.23 -14.77
N THR A 48 6.54 -2.41 -14.54
CA THR A 48 6.23 -3.62 -15.34
C THR A 48 4.77 -4.03 -15.17
N SER A 49 4.27 -4.06 -13.93
CA SER A 49 2.85 -4.35 -13.64
C SER A 49 1.90 -3.34 -14.30
N LYS A 50 2.26 -2.05 -14.31
CA LYS A 50 1.49 -0.99 -14.97
C LYS A 50 1.46 -1.17 -16.48
N SER A 51 2.62 -1.43 -17.09
CA SER A 51 2.73 -1.67 -18.54
C SER A 51 1.92 -2.88 -18.98
N GLN A 52 2.01 -3.99 -18.23
CA GLN A 52 1.24 -5.21 -18.50
C GLN A 52 -0.27 -4.98 -18.43
N LYS A 53 -0.74 -4.24 -17.41
CA LYS A 53 -2.15 -3.86 -17.31
C LYS A 53 -2.59 -3.03 -18.50
N GLN A 54 -1.78 -2.05 -18.93
CA GLN A 54 -2.11 -1.20 -20.08
C GLN A 54 -2.20 -2.01 -21.37
N GLU A 55 -1.20 -2.85 -21.67
CA GLU A 55 -1.19 -3.70 -22.86
C GLU A 55 -2.41 -4.64 -22.89
N LEU A 56 -2.77 -5.21 -21.74
CA LEU A 56 -3.96 -6.04 -21.59
C LEU A 56 -5.25 -5.24 -21.85
N PHE A 57 -5.37 -4.00 -21.37
CA PHE A 57 -6.50 -3.12 -21.71
C PHE A 57 -6.58 -2.78 -23.21
N GLU A 58 -5.43 -2.55 -23.85
CA GLU A 58 -5.36 -2.29 -25.30
C GLU A 58 -5.80 -3.53 -26.10
N LEU A 59 -5.33 -4.72 -25.72
CA LEU A 59 -5.75 -5.99 -26.30
C LEU A 59 -7.25 -6.24 -26.15
N PHE A 60 -7.81 -5.99 -24.97
CA PHE A 60 -9.25 -6.09 -24.75
C PHE A 60 -10.03 -5.08 -25.60
N SER A 61 -9.53 -3.85 -25.70
CA SER A 61 -10.14 -2.80 -26.53
C SER A 61 -10.17 -3.21 -28.00
N HIS A 62 -9.08 -3.78 -28.53
CA HIS A 62 -9.04 -4.30 -29.89
C HIS A 62 -9.96 -5.50 -30.08
N SER A 63 -9.94 -6.47 -29.15
CA SER A 63 -10.79 -7.66 -29.21
C SER A 63 -12.27 -7.29 -29.23
N SER A 64 -12.69 -6.32 -28.40
CA SER A 64 -14.08 -5.84 -28.31
C SER A 64 -14.63 -5.26 -29.62
N LYS A 65 -13.75 -4.77 -30.51
CA LYS A 65 -14.11 -4.27 -31.84
C LYS A 65 -14.26 -5.38 -32.88
N LEU A 66 -13.59 -6.52 -32.69
CA LEU A 66 -13.57 -7.62 -33.64
C LEU A 66 -14.67 -8.65 -33.38
N HIS A 67 -15.13 -8.81 -32.14
CA HIS A 67 -16.09 -9.85 -31.79
C HIS A 67 -17.15 -9.38 -30.77
N PRO A 68 -18.47 -9.54 -31.02
CA PRO A 68 -19.51 -9.11 -30.08
C PRO A 68 -19.42 -9.75 -28.68
N GLN A 69 -18.97 -11.01 -28.57
CA GLN A 69 -18.78 -11.66 -27.26
C GLN A 69 -17.70 -11.01 -26.37
N SER A 70 -16.63 -10.44 -26.94
CA SER A 70 -15.61 -9.78 -26.13
C SER A 70 -16.08 -8.42 -25.57
N CYS A 71 -17.13 -7.82 -26.15
CA CYS A 71 -17.81 -6.67 -25.56
C CYS A 71 -18.45 -7.01 -24.19
N TYR A 72 -18.98 -8.22 -24.03
CA TYR A 72 -19.48 -8.68 -22.72
C TYR A 72 -18.37 -8.84 -21.69
N LEU A 73 -17.22 -9.36 -22.12
CA LEU A 73 -16.03 -9.49 -21.26
C LEU A 73 -15.46 -8.13 -20.85
N GLY A 74 -15.42 -7.17 -21.79
CA GLY A 74 -15.02 -5.79 -21.51
C GLY A 74 -15.94 -5.08 -20.51
N ARG A 75 -17.27 -5.27 -20.64
CA ARG A 75 -18.25 -4.77 -19.66
C ARG A 75 -18.01 -5.34 -18.27
N TYR A 76 -17.78 -6.65 -18.18
CA TYR A 76 -17.51 -7.33 -16.91
C TYR A 76 -16.26 -6.79 -16.22
N ILE A 77 -15.16 -6.60 -16.96
CA ILE A 77 -13.92 -6.02 -16.44
C ILE A 77 -14.15 -4.58 -15.95
N TYR A 78 -14.89 -3.76 -16.71
CA TYR A 78 -15.19 -2.39 -16.31
C TYR A 78 -16.00 -2.33 -15.01
N THR A 79 -17.03 -3.17 -14.89
CA THR A 79 -17.82 -3.28 -13.64
C THR A 79 -16.97 -3.75 -12.46
N LEU A 80 -16.09 -4.73 -12.65
CA LEU A 80 -15.19 -5.18 -11.59
C LEU A 80 -14.23 -4.08 -11.15
N HIS A 81 -13.69 -3.31 -12.10
CA HIS A 81 -12.79 -2.21 -11.78
C HIS A 81 -13.51 -1.12 -10.97
N GLY A 82 -14.72 -0.72 -11.38
CA GLY A 82 -15.53 0.23 -10.63
C GLY A 82 -15.92 -0.26 -9.23
N LEU A 83 -16.20 -1.57 -9.08
CA LEU A 83 -16.46 -2.17 -7.76
C LEU A 83 -15.22 -2.15 -6.85
N HIS A 84 -14.03 -2.36 -7.42
CA HIS A 84 -12.79 -2.27 -6.66
C HIS A 84 -12.53 -0.85 -6.15
N ASP A 85 -12.74 0.17 -6.98
CA ASP A 85 -12.53 1.57 -6.59
C ASP A 85 -13.48 1.96 -5.46
N LEU A 86 -14.76 1.55 -5.56
CA LEU A 86 -15.76 1.73 -4.52
C LEU A 86 -15.37 1.04 -3.20
N LEU A 87 -14.80 -0.17 -3.28
CA LEU A 87 -14.32 -0.91 -2.11
C LEU A 87 -13.16 -0.18 -1.40
N GLU A 88 -12.23 0.40 -2.15
CA GLU A 88 -11.12 1.18 -1.59
C GLU A 88 -11.60 2.52 -0.99
N GLU A 89 -12.57 3.19 -1.61
CA GLU A 89 -13.24 4.37 -1.03
C GLU A 89 -13.89 4.03 0.32
N ILE A 90 -14.64 2.92 0.38
CA ILE A 90 -15.28 2.44 1.61
C ILE A 90 -14.25 2.14 2.70
N LYS A 91 -13.19 1.39 2.38
CA LYS A 91 -12.10 1.10 3.34
C LYS A 91 -11.42 2.37 3.84
N SER A 92 -11.34 3.41 3.01
CA SER A 92 -10.71 4.68 3.38
C SER A 92 -11.56 5.54 4.34
N GLY A 93 -12.82 5.16 4.57
CA GLY A 93 -13.78 5.95 5.39
C GLY A 93 -14.22 7.26 4.72
N LYS A 94 -13.87 7.48 3.46
CA LYS A 94 -14.23 8.64 2.65
C LYS A 94 -15.04 8.15 1.46
N SER A 95 -16.36 8.18 1.59
CA SER A 95 -17.25 7.95 0.46
C SER A 95 -17.71 9.28 -0.11
N SER A 96 -17.60 9.46 -1.42
CA SER A 96 -18.16 10.62 -2.12
C SER A 96 -19.69 10.54 -2.24
N ASP A 97 -20.28 9.34 -2.12
CA ASP A 97 -21.73 9.13 -2.15
C ASP A 97 -22.30 9.07 -0.72
N PRO A 98 -23.15 10.04 -0.33
CA PRO A 98 -23.79 10.08 0.99
C PRO A 98 -24.57 8.79 1.33
N ASN A 99 -25.11 8.08 0.34
CA ASN A 99 -25.92 6.89 0.56
C ASN A 99 -25.09 5.67 0.97
N ILE A 100 -23.85 5.56 0.50
CA ILE A 100 -22.91 4.49 0.88
C ILE A 100 -22.37 4.75 2.29
N PHE A 101 -22.08 6.01 2.61
CA PHE A 101 -21.64 6.39 3.96
C PHE A 101 -22.73 6.14 5.01
N ASN A 102 -23.98 6.52 4.69
CA ASN A 102 -25.11 6.33 5.59
C ASN A 102 -25.44 4.84 5.83
N THR A 103 -25.31 3.97 4.82
CA THR A 103 -25.55 2.52 4.99
C THR A 103 -24.51 1.86 5.89
N LEU A 104 -23.23 2.24 5.79
CA LEU A 104 -22.18 1.74 6.71
C LEU A 104 -22.39 2.22 8.15
N LYS A 105 -22.71 3.50 8.33
CA LYS A 105 -22.97 4.09 9.65
C LYS A 105 -24.22 3.50 10.33
N LEU A 106 -25.25 3.16 9.55
CA LEU A 106 -26.44 2.47 10.03
C LEU A 106 -26.10 1.07 10.54
N ASN A 107 -25.25 0.32 9.85
CA ASN A 107 -24.87 -1.03 10.28
C ASN A 107 -24.05 -1.03 11.57
N GLU A 108 -23.16 -0.05 11.76
CA GLU A 108 -22.44 0.13 13.04
C GLU A 108 -23.37 0.52 14.20
N SER A 109 -24.42 1.31 13.93
CA SER A 109 -25.42 1.65 14.96
C SER A 109 -26.44 0.54 15.25
N ASN A 110 -26.69 -0.35 14.28
CA ASN A 110 -27.71 -1.40 14.37
C ASN A 110 -27.22 -2.67 15.10
N GLU A 111 -25.92 -2.82 15.35
CA GLU A 111 -25.43 -3.85 16.30
C GLU A 111 -25.89 -3.57 17.75
N SER A 112 -26.35 -2.34 18.06
CA SER A 112 -26.87 -1.98 19.38
C SER A 112 -28.38 -2.16 19.56
N SER A 113 -29.16 -2.47 18.51
CA SER A 113 -30.60 -2.67 18.68
C SER A 113 -31.13 -3.73 17.73
N THR A 114 -31.37 -4.89 18.33
CA THR A 114 -32.09 -6.05 17.83
C THR A 114 -33.38 -5.65 17.11
N PHE A 115 -33.52 -5.97 15.83
CA PHE A 115 -34.81 -5.97 15.15
C PHE A 115 -35.12 -7.37 14.60
N LYS A 116 -35.88 -8.12 15.40
CA LYS A 116 -36.81 -9.14 14.92
C LYS A 116 -37.75 -8.48 13.91
N CYS A 117 -37.78 -8.97 12.68
CA CYS A 117 -38.91 -8.75 11.79
C CYS A 117 -39.46 -10.11 11.35
N GLN A 118 -40.67 -10.34 11.81
CA GLN A 118 -41.54 -11.49 11.58
C GLN A 118 -42.33 -11.19 10.29
N TYR A 119 -42.33 -12.12 9.33
CA TYR A 119 -43.07 -11.98 8.08
C TYR A 119 -44.57 -12.16 8.32
N LEU A 120 -45.37 -11.20 7.84
CA LEU A 120 -46.77 -11.37 7.44
C LEU A 120 -46.87 -11.03 5.95
#